data_AF-A0A011NXP2-F1
#
_entry.id   AF-A0A011NXP2-F1
#
_cell.length_a   1.000
_cell.length_b   1.000
_cell.length_c   1.000
_cell.angle_alpha   90.00
_cell.angle_beta   90.00
_cell.angle_gamma   90.00
#
_symmetry.space_group_name_H-M   'P 1'
#
loop_
_entity.id
_entity.type
_entity.pdbx_description
1 polymer ?
#
loop_
_entity_poly.entity_id
_entity_poly.type
_entity_poly.pdbx_seq_one_letter_code
_entity_poly.pdbx_strand_id
1 'polypeptide(L)'
;MMTAANRITTTLLNRRPEARTISIQDLLDVVARGGVRIPSFQRGLKWDRMDAKLLLESLYRGYPVGTLLLWETAAPAGEGRIGSLTMPAPQMENALWVVDGQQRIVSLARILLAADPDKDAFALYFDLDSADFVIPAATSKRGTDPSRWLPMTVVLDAEKLMQWLFVHTADPSSRQRRDTAIQLGRRIREYEIPAYIVRSDDQAILRDIFSRINSAGKPLNLSDVFDALNGSRFQSRPSTMSEISSELEKLAFGRIEERILHRLLRVLQGLPVMESTRSESLRLADAEAEEAYQRTAATAS
;
A
#
# COMPACT_ATOMS: atom_id res chain seq x y z
N MET A 1 -23.65 -36.09 25.71
CA MET A 1 -22.98 -35.95 24.40
C MET A 1 -23.92 -35.21 23.46
N MET A 2 -23.68 -33.92 23.23
CA MET A 2 -24.20 -33.20 22.07
C MET A 2 -23.07 -32.24 21.65
N THR A 3 -22.32 -32.63 20.63
CA THR A 3 -21.33 -31.78 19.98
C THR A 3 -22.08 -30.74 19.15
N ALA A 4 -22.06 -29.49 19.62
CA ALA A 4 -22.51 -28.35 18.84
C ALA A 4 -21.64 -28.24 17.59
N ALA A 5 -22.23 -28.47 16.42
CA ALA A 5 -21.59 -28.26 15.14
C ALA A 5 -21.22 -26.78 15.01
N ASN A 6 -19.93 -26.49 14.98
CA ASN A 6 -19.40 -25.15 14.75
C ASN A 6 -19.78 -24.73 13.32
N ARG A 7 -20.82 -23.91 13.17
CA ARG A 7 -21.28 -23.39 11.87
C ARG A 7 -20.24 -22.39 11.38
N ILE A 8 -19.52 -22.76 10.32
CA ILE A 8 -18.80 -21.81 9.49
C ILE A 8 -19.85 -20.86 8.91
N THR A 9 -19.98 -19.66 9.48
CA THR A 9 -20.72 -18.57 8.85
C THR A 9 -20.01 -18.25 7.54
N THR A 10 -20.48 -18.84 6.46
CA THR A 10 -20.07 -18.51 5.10
C THR A 10 -20.76 -17.20 4.77
N THR A 11 -20.15 -16.08 5.19
CA THR A 11 -20.71 -14.77 4.87
C THR A 11 -20.50 -14.52 3.40
N LEU A 12 -21.60 -14.61 2.64
CA LEU A 12 -21.61 -14.35 1.21
C LEU A 12 -21.59 -12.85 0.97
N LEU A 13 -20.92 -12.42 -0.09
CA LEU A 13 -21.04 -11.04 -0.57
C LEU A 13 -22.49 -10.78 -0.98
N ASN A 14 -23.10 -9.75 -0.38
CA ASN A 14 -24.44 -9.30 -0.76
C ASN A 14 -24.47 -8.68 -2.17
N ARG A 15 -23.32 -8.26 -2.70
CA ARG A 15 -23.17 -7.73 -4.05
C ARG A 15 -21.89 -8.28 -4.68
N ARG A 16 -21.97 -8.70 -5.95
CA ARG A 16 -20.78 -9.12 -6.71
C ARG A 16 -19.78 -7.95 -6.81
N PRO A 17 -18.46 -8.23 -6.80
CA PRO A 17 -17.46 -7.20 -7.04
C PRO A 17 -17.68 -6.52 -8.39
N GLU A 18 -17.51 -5.21 -8.44
CA GLU A 18 -17.51 -4.45 -9.68
C GLU A 18 -16.14 -4.59 -10.35
N ALA A 19 -16.10 -5.01 -11.61
CA ALA A 19 -14.89 -5.01 -12.41
C ALA A 19 -14.88 -3.75 -13.29
N ARG A 20 -13.81 -2.96 -13.21
CA ARG A 20 -13.61 -1.79 -14.07
C ARG A 20 -12.14 -1.55 -14.35
N THR A 21 -11.84 -0.65 -15.28
CA THR A 21 -10.50 -0.08 -15.45
C THR A 21 -10.39 1.24 -14.71
N ILE A 22 -9.19 1.59 -14.27
CA ILE A 22 -8.87 2.90 -13.66
C ILE A 22 -7.58 3.38 -14.32
N SER A 23 -7.56 4.61 -14.84
CA SER A 23 -6.34 5.20 -15.38
C SER A 23 -5.32 5.49 -14.27
N ILE A 24 -4.02 5.52 -14.59
CA ILE A 24 -2.99 5.92 -13.62
C ILE A 24 -3.26 7.32 -13.08
N GLN A 25 -3.69 8.24 -13.96
CA GLN A 25 -4.03 9.60 -13.56
C GLN A 25 -5.17 9.62 -12.53
N ASP A 26 -6.30 8.98 -12.83
CA ASP A 26 -7.44 8.95 -11.90
C ASP A 26 -7.09 8.27 -10.58
N LEU A 27 -6.33 7.16 -10.64
CA LEU A 27 -5.87 6.46 -9.45
C LEU A 27 -5.02 7.36 -8.57
N LEU A 28 -4.04 8.06 -9.15
CA LEU A 28 -3.13 8.91 -8.41
C LEU A 28 -3.77 10.21 -7.96
N ASP A 29 -4.80 10.72 -8.65
CA ASP A 29 -5.61 11.85 -8.18
C ASP A 29 -6.44 11.47 -6.94
N VAL A 30 -7.00 10.26 -6.93
CA VAL A 30 -7.68 9.73 -5.74
C VAL A 30 -6.67 9.51 -4.60
N VAL A 31 -5.47 9.02 -4.89
CA VAL A 31 -4.38 8.93 -3.91
C VAL A 31 -4.01 10.32 -3.36
N ALA A 32 -3.82 11.33 -4.23
CA ALA A 32 -3.47 12.70 -3.91
C ALA A 32 -4.44 13.36 -2.91
N ARG A 33 -5.74 13.10 -3.08
CA ARG A 33 -6.81 13.62 -2.21
C ARG A 33 -7.02 12.78 -0.94
N GLY A 34 -6.29 11.68 -0.78
CA GLY A 34 -6.51 10.76 0.31
C GLY A 34 -7.79 9.94 0.17
N GLY A 35 -8.23 9.61 -1.03
CA GLY A 35 -9.30 8.64 -1.25
C GLY A 35 -8.84 7.19 -1.20
N VAL A 36 -7.54 6.93 -1.36
CA VAL A 36 -6.95 5.60 -1.21
C VAL A 36 -6.37 5.43 0.20
N ARG A 37 -6.66 4.29 0.83
CA ARG A 37 -6.15 3.92 2.15
C ARG A 37 -5.32 2.67 2.06
N ILE A 38 -4.13 2.74 2.65
CA ILE A 38 -3.22 1.60 2.80
C ILE A 38 -3.41 1.08 4.22
N PRO A 39 -3.91 -0.15 4.38
CA PRO A 39 -4.05 -0.72 5.72
C PRO A 39 -2.71 -0.84 6.46
N SER A 40 -2.73 -0.57 7.78
CA SER A 40 -1.53 -0.57 8.64
C SER A 40 -0.85 -1.93 8.79
N PHE A 41 -1.58 -3.03 8.54
CA PHE A 41 -1.14 -4.41 8.71
C PHE A 41 -0.24 -4.95 7.59
N GLN A 42 0.13 -4.10 6.64
CA GLN A 42 0.91 -4.51 5.49
C GLN A 42 2.41 -4.50 5.82
N ARG A 43 3.09 -5.58 5.44
CA ARG A 43 4.56 -5.67 5.54
C ARG A 43 5.19 -4.44 4.89
N GLY A 44 6.30 -3.96 5.47
CA GLY A 44 7.11 -2.91 4.87
C GLY A 44 7.32 -3.16 3.37
N LEU A 45 7.35 -2.08 2.59
CA LEU A 45 7.54 -2.12 1.14
C LEU A 45 8.70 -3.07 0.80
N LYS A 46 8.41 -4.12 0.03
CA LYS A 46 9.43 -5.06 -0.43
C LYS A 46 10.09 -4.59 -1.72
N TRP A 47 9.33 -3.84 -2.52
CA TRP A 47 9.85 -3.29 -3.76
C TRP A 47 10.89 -2.24 -3.46
N ASP A 48 11.97 -2.28 -4.21
CA ASP A 48 12.95 -1.20 -4.26
C ASP A 48 12.70 -0.30 -5.48
N ARG A 49 13.60 0.68 -5.69
CA ARG A 49 13.51 1.60 -6.82
C ARG A 49 13.61 0.87 -8.17
N MET A 50 14.32 -0.25 -8.25
CA MET A 50 14.47 -0.99 -9.50
C MET A 50 13.19 -1.75 -9.85
N ASP A 51 12.53 -2.35 -8.86
CA ASP A 51 11.18 -2.94 -9.06
C ASP A 51 10.18 -1.87 -9.55
N ALA A 52 10.24 -0.69 -8.94
CA ALA A 52 9.40 0.44 -9.33
C ALA A 52 9.71 0.96 -10.74
N LYS A 53 10.99 0.95 -11.15
CA LYS A 53 11.43 1.26 -12.53
C LYS A 53 10.81 0.26 -13.52
N LEU A 54 10.87 -1.04 -13.24
CA LEU A 54 10.30 -2.08 -14.10
C LEU A 54 8.78 -1.95 -14.25
N LEU A 55 8.09 -1.49 -13.21
CA LEU A 55 6.66 -1.16 -13.31
C LEU A 55 6.43 -0.01 -14.30
N LEU A 56 7.16 1.11 -14.19
CA LEU A 56 7.03 2.22 -15.13
C LEU A 56 7.40 1.83 -16.56
N GLU A 57 8.43 1.01 -16.75
CA GLU A 57 8.75 0.44 -18.06
C GLU A 57 7.60 -0.38 -18.64
N SER A 58 6.95 -1.18 -17.81
CA SER A 58 5.80 -1.98 -18.21
C SER A 58 4.63 -1.09 -18.64
N LEU A 59 4.34 -0.02 -17.89
CA LEU A 59 3.32 0.97 -18.26
C LEU A 59 3.68 1.67 -19.57
N TYR A 60 4.91 2.15 -19.72
CA TYR A 60 5.37 2.83 -20.92
C TYR A 60 5.36 1.92 -22.17
N ARG A 61 5.63 0.63 -22.00
CA ARG A 61 5.59 -0.37 -23.09
C ARG A 61 4.19 -0.92 -23.37
N GLY A 62 3.22 -0.68 -22.49
CA GLY A 62 1.87 -1.23 -22.59
C GLY A 62 1.77 -2.70 -22.16
N TYR A 63 2.69 -3.18 -21.32
CA TYR A 63 2.68 -4.55 -20.80
C TYR A 63 1.67 -4.69 -19.66
N PRO A 64 1.08 -5.88 -19.45
CA PRO A 64 0.13 -6.10 -18.36
C PRO A 64 0.83 -6.01 -16.99
N VAL A 65 0.29 -5.19 -16.09
CA VAL A 65 0.83 -4.98 -14.71
C VAL A 65 -0.01 -5.64 -13.63
N GLY A 66 -0.92 -6.55 -14.00
CA GLY A 66 -1.86 -7.24 -13.11
C GLY A 66 -3.07 -6.39 -12.73
N THR A 67 -3.94 -6.95 -11.88
CA THR A 67 -5.19 -6.30 -11.42
C THR A 67 -5.02 -5.66 -10.05
N LEU A 68 -5.77 -4.62 -9.73
CA LEU A 68 -5.94 -4.12 -8.36
C LEU A 68 -7.15 -4.77 -7.70
N LEU A 69 -7.08 -4.95 -6.39
CA LEU A 69 -8.25 -5.28 -5.58
C LEU A 69 -8.43 -4.21 -4.52
N LEU A 70 -9.59 -3.55 -4.57
CA LEU A 70 -9.92 -2.43 -3.72
C LEU A 70 -11.22 -2.72 -2.97
N TRP A 71 -11.29 -2.25 -1.73
CA TRP A 71 -12.47 -2.33 -0.90
C TRP A 71 -12.98 -0.92 -0.59
N GLU A 72 -14.20 -0.64 -1.03
CA GLU A 72 -14.83 0.66 -0.86
C GLU A 72 -15.64 0.65 0.45
N THR A 73 -15.20 1.45 1.42
CA THR A 73 -15.88 1.60 2.72
C THR A 73 -15.49 2.92 3.39
N ALA A 74 -16.13 3.24 4.51
CA ALA A 74 -15.83 4.42 5.28
C ALA A 74 -14.39 4.39 5.83
N ALA A 75 -13.74 5.55 5.83
CA ALA A 75 -12.45 5.77 6.47
C ALA A 75 -12.52 7.02 7.37
N PRO A 76 -12.06 6.93 8.62
CA PRO A 76 -11.98 8.09 9.51
C PRO A 76 -10.93 9.09 9.01
N ALA A 77 -11.01 10.32 9.50
CA ALA A 77 -9.96 11.32 9.29
C ALA A 77 -8.67 10.91 10.02
N GLY A 78 -7.52 11.27 9.45
CA GLY A 78 -6.21 11.03 10.03
C GLY A 78 -5.07 11.58 9.16
N GLU A 79 -3.88 10.99 9.31
CA GLU A 79 -2.75 11.25 8.40
C GLU A 79 -2.60 10.08 7.42
N GLY A 80 -2.78 10.36 6.13
CA GLY A 80 -2.56 9.38 5.08
C GLY A 80 -1.07 9.23 4.82
N ARG A 81 -0.52 8.04 5.01
CA ARG A 81 0.87 7.74 4.64
C ARG A 81 0.93 6.73 3.51
N ILE A 82 1.63 7.09 2.44
CA ILE A 82 1.89 6.22 1.29
C ILE A 82 3.41 6.18 1.08
N GLY A 83 4.04 5.18 1.71
CA GLY A 83 5.48 5.11 1.83
C GLY A 83 6.05 6.32 2.58
N SER A 84 6.92 7.08 1.91
CA SER A 84 7.52 8.32 2.38
C SER A 84 6.61 9.54 2.25
N LEU A 85 5.50 9.45 1.51
CA LEU A 85 4.60 10.57 1.26
C LEU A 85 3.57 10.72 2.38
N THR A 86 3.40 11.96 2.85
CA THR A 86 2.30 12.37 3.72
C THR A 86 1.23 13.05 2.87
N MET A 87 -0.01 12.63 3.04
CA MET A 87 -1.14 13.06 2.23
C MET A 87 -2.32 13.41 3.14
N PRO A 88 -3.21 14.33 2.73
CA PRO A 88 -4.46 14.54 3.43
C PRO A 88 -5.20 13.20 3.56
N ALA A 89 -5.77 12.91 4.72
CA ALA A 89 -6.69 11.78 4.87
C ALA A 89 -7.97 12.29 5.55
N PRO A 90 -8.84 12.99 4.80
CA PRO A 90 -10.13 13.41 5.34
C PRO A 90 -11.00 12.19 5.67
N GLN A 91 -12.02 12.41 6.50
CA GLN A 91 -13.08 11.43 6.69
C GLN A 91 -13.84 11.26 5.37
N MET A 92 -14.06 10.02 4.96
CA MET A 92 -14.74 9.68 3.71
C MET A 92 -15.63 8.47 3.94
N GLU A 93 -16.81 8.43 3.33
CA GLU A 93 -17.73 7.29 3.43
C GLU A 93 -17.39 6.17 2.44
N ASN A 94 -16.64 6.49 1.39
CA ASN A 94 -16.35 5.61 0.25
C ASN A 94 -14.86 5.61 -0.11
N ALA A 95 -13.98 5.53 0.90
CA ALA A 95 -12.55 5.38 0.67
C ALA A 95 -12.22 4.01 0.08
N LEU A 96 -11.21 3.97 -0.80
CA LEU A 96 -10.71 2.75 -1.43
C LEU A 96 -9.55 2.19 -0.63
N TRP A 97 -9.81 1.16 0.17
CA TRP A 97 -8.80 0.42 0.91
C TRP A 97 -8.11 -0.59 -0.01
N VAL A 98 -6.78 -0.54 -0.07
CA VAL A 98 -5.99 -1.40 -0.94
C VAL A 98 -5.86 -2.79 -0.34
N VAL A 99 -6.45 -3.78 -1.00
CA VAL A 99 -6.39 -5.19 -0.61
C VAL A 99 -5.24 -5.90 -1.32
N ASP A 100 -5.10 -5.66 -2.62
CA ASP A 100 -3.98 -6.11 -3.43
C ASP A 100 -3.53 -5.02 -4.42
N GLY A 101 -2.24 -4.99 -4.74
CA GLY A 101 -1.61 -3.98 -5.58
C GLY A 101 -0.95 -2.82 -4.83
N GLN A 102 -0.81 -2.93 -3.51
CA GLN A 102 -0.16 -1.93 -2.65
C GLN A 102 1.22 -1.50 -3.17
N GLN A 103 2.11 -2.47 -3.46
CA GLN A 103 3.48 -2.15 -3.89
C GLN A 103 3.48 -1.30 -5.18
N ARG A 104 2.54 -1.58 -6.10
CA ARG A 104 2.37 -0.83 -7.34
C ARG A 104 1.88 0.59 -7.06
N ILE A 105 0.80 0.74 -6.28
CA ILE A 105 0.23 2.05 -5.93
C ILE A 105 1.25 2.92 -5.20
N VAL A 106 1.94 2.36 -4.19
CA VAL A 106 2.94 3.11 -3.42
C VAL A 106 4.12 3.51 -4.29
N SER A 107 4.62 2.62 -5.14
CA SER A 107 5.73 2.93 -6.05
C SER A 107 5.36 4.07 -7.00
N LEU A 108 4.19 3.98 -7.64
CA LEU A 108 3.69 5.02 -8.54
C LEU A 108 3.52 6.36 -7.83
N ALA A 109 2.91 6.36 -6.64
CA ALA A 109 2.74 7.57 -5.85
C ALA A 109 4.10 8.21 -5.51
N ARG A 110 5.05 7.42 -4.98
CA ARG A 110 6.38 7.94 -4.60
C ARG A 110 7.18 8.49 -5.78
N ILE A 111 7.00 7.94 -6.98
CA ILE A 111 7.71 8.42 -8.18
C ILE A 111 7.03 9.65 -8.79
N LEU A 112 5.70 9.66 -8.85
CA LEU A 112 4.93 10.62 -9.65
C LEU A 112 4.35 11.77 -8.82
N LEU A 113 4.15 11.59 -7.51
CA LEU A 113 3.55 12.59 -6.61
C LEU A 113 4.54 13.19 -5.61
N ALA A 114 5.79 12.74 -5.57
CA ALA A 114 6.79 13.35 -4.70
C ALA A 114 6.97 14.85 -5.01
N ALA A 115 7.04 15.67 -3.96
CA ALA A 115 7.21 17.11 -4.10
C ALA A 115 8.59 17.49 -4.65
N ASP A 116 9.61 16.69 -4.32
CA ASP A 116 11.00 16.90 -4.75
C ASP A 116 11.43 15.74 -5.65
N PRO A 117 11.92 16.03 -6.88
CA PRO A 117 12.28 14.99 -7.86
C PRO A 117 13.54 14.19 -7.52
N ASP A 118 14.34 14.62 -6.53
CA ASP A 118 15.64 14.02 -6.22
C ASP A 118 15.70 13.38 -4.82
N LYS A 119 14.84 13.81 -3.87
CA LYS A 119 14.95 13.40 -2.46
C LYS A 119 14.36 12.03 -2.14
N ASP A 120 13.34 11.58 -2.87
CA ASP A 120 12.72 10.29 -2.56
C ASP A 120 13.66 9.14 -2.94
N ALA A 121 13.72 8.09 -2.12
CA ALA A 121 14.49 6.89 -2.47
C ALA A 121 14.04 6.23 -3.79
N PHE A 122 12.82 6.51 -4.24
CA PHE A 122 12.25 6.02 -5.49
C PHE A 122 12.36 7.04 -6.63
N ALA A 123 13.01 8.19 -6.41
CA ALA A 123 13.20 9.21 -7.44
C ALA A 123 13.75 8.61 -8.75
N LEU A 124 13.12 8.98 -9.86
CA LEU A 124 13.45 8.57 -11.21
C LEU A 124 13.30 9.76 -12.17
N TYR A 125 14.11 9.72 -13.22
CA TYR A 125 14.04 10.58 -14.39
C TYR A 125 13.79 9.73 -15.63
N PHE A 126 13.36 10.36 -16.71
CA PHE A 126 13.34 9.78 -18.03
C PHE A 126 14.38 10.48 -18.91
N ASP A 127 15.30 9.70 -19.47
CA ASP A 127 16.27 10.18 -20.45
C ASP A 127 15.58 10.31 -21.81
N LEU A 128 15.35 11.53 -22.26
CA LEU A 128 14.61 11.83 -23.49
C LEU A 128 15.39 11.46 -24.77
N ASP A 129 16.69 11.22 -24.69
CA ASP A 129 17.50 10.77 -25.83
C ASP A 129 17.43 9.26 -25.98
N SER A 130 17.61 8.52 -24.88
CA SER A 130 17.61 7.05 -24.92
C SER A 130 16.22 6.44 -24.72
N ALA A 131 15.21 7.25 -24.41
CA ALA A 131 13.86 6.82 -24.07
C ALA A 131 13.82 5.73 -22.97
N ASP A 132 14.59 5.94 -21.90
CA ASP A 132 14.69 5.01 -20.78
C ASP A 132 14.51 5.73 -19.43
N PHE A 133 13.98 5.00 -18.45
CA PHE A 133 13.94 5.45 -17.08
C PHE A 133 15.35 5.34 -16.50
N VAL A 134 15.76 6.34 -15.73
CA VAL A 134 17.09 6.38 -15.13
C VAL A 134 17.00 6.87 -13.69
N ILE A 135 17.95 6.41 -12.89
CA ILE A 135 18.19 6.98 -11.56
C ILE A 135 18.66 8.43 -11.74
N PRO A 136 18.25 9.36 -10.85
CA PRO A 136 18.73 10.74 -10.84
C PRO A 136 20.25 10.82 -11.08
N ALA A 137 20.63 11.32 -12.26
CA ALA A 137 22.03 11.58 -12.56
C ALA A 137 22.56 12.73 -11.68
N ALA A 138 23.87 12.77 -11.45
CA ALA A 138 24.49 13.86 -10.69
C ALA A 138 24.07 15.24 -11.23
N THR A 139 23.79 16.19 -10.33
CA THR A 139 23.28 17.52 -10.67
C THR A 139 24.16 18.24 -11.70
N SER A 140 25.49 18.06 -11.64
CA SER A 140 26.43 18.60 -12.62
C SER A 140 26.16 18.11 -14.04
N LYS A 141 25.94 16.80 -14.23
CA LYS A 141 25.64 16.18 -15.53
C LYS A 141 24.30 16.66 -16.09
N ARG A 142 23.29 16.84 -15.22
CA ARG A 142 21.99 17.37 -15.64
C ARG A 142 22.04 18.86 -15.97
N GLY A 143 22.87 19.62 -15.26
CA GLY A 143 23.10 21.04 -15.53
C GLY A 143 23.75 21.31 -16.89
N THR A 144 24.54 20.37 -17.42
CA THR A 144 25.13 20.49 -18.76
C THR A 144 24.08 20.46 -19.87
N ASP A 145 23.05 19.62 -19.72
CA ASP A 145 21.95 19.53 -20.67
C ASP A 145 20.63 19.28 -19.93
N PRO A 146 20.00 20.34 -19.40
CA PRO A 146 18.80 20.21 -18.58
C PRO A 146 17.57 19.80 -19.42
N SER A 147 17.64 19.93 -20.74
CA SER A 147 16.56 19.59 -21.66
C SER A 147 16.40 18.08 -21.90
N ARG A 148 17.40 17.28 -21.50
CA ARG A 148 17.41 15.81 -21.67
C ARG A 148 16.71 15.06 -20.54
N TRP A 149 16.78 15.58 -19.31
CA TRP A 149 16.44 14.82 -18.11
C TRP A 149 15.07 15.23 -17.57
N LEU A 150 14.03 14.49 -17.95
CA LEU A 150 12.66 14.76 -17.52
C LEU A 150 12.41 14.14 -16.12
N PRO A 151 12.17 14.92 -15.06
CA PRO A 151 11.83 14.36 -13.76
C PRO A 151 10.46 13.68 -13.80
N MET A 152 10.33 12.48 -13.23
CA MET A 152 9.05 11.76 -13.28
C MET A 152 7.91 12.46 -12.52
N THR A 153 8.25 13.30 -11.53
CA THR A 153 7.27 14.06 -10.73
C THR A 153 6.49 15.11 -11.54
N VAL A 154 6.92 15.46 -12.76
CA VAL A 154 6.16 16.37 -13.64
C VAL A 154 5.29 15.64 -14.67
N VAL A 155 5.43 14.32 -14.80
CA VAL A 155 4.83 13.55 -15.91
C VAL A 155 3.31 13.36 -15.73
N LEU A 156 2.86 13.20 -14.49
CA LEU A 156 1.45 12.94 -14.16
C LEU A 156 0.55 14.16 -14.43
N ASP A 157 1.06 15.36 -14.23
CA ASP A 157 0.32 16.60 -14.40
C ASP A 157 0.65 17.20 -15.78
N ALA A 158 -0.35 17.22 -16.67
CA ALA A 158 -0.15 17.70 -18.04
C ALA A 158 0.28 19.16 -18.10
N GLU A 159 -0.19 20.00 -17.17
CA GLU A 159 0.19 21.42 -17.12
C GLU A 159 1.64 21.56 -16.68
N LYS A 160 2.04 20.87 -15.60
CA LYS A 160 3.45 20.86 -15.15
C LYS A 160 4.39 20.31 -16.21
N LEU A 161 4.00 19.26 -16.93
CA LEU A 161 4.77 18.72 -18.04
C LEU A 161 4.96 19.77 -19.13
N MET A 162 3.89 20.47 -19.53
CA MET A 162 3.97 21.51 -20.57
C MET A 162 4.81 22.70 -20.13
N GLN A 163 4.68 23.14 -18.88
CA GLN A 163 5.52 24.18 -18.30
C GLN A 163 7.00 23.76 -18.29
N TRP A 164 7.29 22.52 -17.88
CA TRP A 164 8.65 21.99 -17.90
C TRP A 164 9.22 21.97 -19.33
N LEU A 165 8.44 21.51 -20.31
CA LEU A 165 8.86 21.49 -21.72
C LEU A 165 9.09 22.90 -22.26
N PHE A 166 8.24 23.86 -21.92
CA PHE A 166 8.40 25.25 -22.33
C PHE A 166 9.72 25.84 -21.81
N VAL A 167 10.07 25.57 -20.55
CA VAL A 167 11.30 26.10 -19.95
C VAL A 167 12.55 25.41 -20.48
N HIS A 168 12.54 24.08 -20.58
CA HIS A 168 13.77 23.31 -20.82
C HIS A 168 13.97 22.91 -22.27
N THR A 169 12.91 22.84 -23.07
CA THR A 169 12.96 22.31 -24.44
C THR A 169 12.44 23.31 -25.47
N ALA A 170 12.54 24.62 -25.22
CA ALA A 170 12.07 25.65 -26.17
C ALA A 170 12.83 25.63 -27.51
N ASP A 171 14.09 25.20 -27.50
CA ASP A 171 14.94 25.20 -28.69
C ASP A 171 14.37 24.29 -29.81
N PRO A 172 14.36 24.72 -31.09
CA PRO A 172 13.89 23.91 -32.20
C PRO A 172 14.55 22.53 -32.31
N SER A 173 15.83 22.40 -31.97
CA SER A 173 16.58 21.13 -31.96
C SER A 173 16.03 20.11 -30.96
N SER A 174 15.33 20.57 -29.91
CA SER A 174 14.72 19.71 -28.89
C SER A 174 13.38 19.10 -29.30
N ARG A 175 12.97 19.22 -30.57
CA ARG A 175 11.67 18.70 -31.05
C ARG A 175 11.46 17.23 -30.73
N GLN A 176 12.45 16.38 -30.99
CA GLN A 176 12.35 14.95 -30.71
C GLN A 176 12.18 14.68 -29.21
N ARG A 177 12.89 15.42 -28.35
CA ARG A 177 12.74 15.33 -26.89
C ARG A 177 11.34 15.71 -26.44
N ARG A 178 10.74 16.77 -27.01
CA ARG A 178 9.35 17.16 -26.76
C ARG A 178 8.37 16.06 -27.14
N ASP A 179 8.51 15.51 -28.34
CA ASP A 179 7.62 14.46 -28.83
C ASP A 179 7.71 13.21 -27.93
N THR A 180 8.92 12.80 -27.53
CA THR A 180 9.16 11.70 -26.58
C THR A 180 8.53 11.97 -25.22
N ALA A 181 8.69 13.18 -24.67
CA ALA A 181 8.12 13.56 -23.37
C ALA A 181 6.58 13.55 -23.39
N ILE A 182 5.97 14.08 -24.44
CA ILE A 182 4.51 14.07 -24.63
C ILE A 182 4.00 12.63 -24.75
N GLN A 183 4.70 11.79 -25.52
CA GLN A 183 4.36 10.37 -25.67
C GLN A 183 4.46 9.62 -24.33
N LEU A 184 5.54 9.84 -23.57
CA LEU A 184 5.72 9.27 -22.23
C LEU A 184 4.56 9.69 -21.32
N GLY A 185 4.28 10.99 -21.25
CA GLY A 185 3.19 11.53 -20.43
C GLY A 185 1.85 10.89 -20.75
N ARG A 186 1.51 10.79 -22.04
CA ARG A 186 0.28 10.12 -22.49
C ARG A 186 0.25 8.65 -22.06
N ARG A 187 1.31 7.89 -22.37
CA ARG A 187 1.36 6.45 -22.08
C ARG A 187 1.32 6.12 -20.60
N ILE A 188 1.89 6.96 -19.74
CA ILE A 188 1.82 6.75 -18.29
C ILE A 188 0.45 7.16 -17.76
N ARG A 189 -0.04 8.37 -18.05
CA ARG A 189 -1.29 8.90 -17.48
C ARG A 189 -2.52 8.10 -17.88
N GLU A 190 -2.61 7.75 -19.16
CA GLU A 190 -3.79 7.10 -19.76
C GLU A 190 -3.73 5.58 -19.66
N TYR A 191 -2.66 4.99 -19.11
CA TYR A 191 -2.62 3.55 -18.91
C TYR A 191 -3.74 3.12 -17.96
N GLU A 192 -4.55 2.17 -18.40
CA GLU A 192 -5.67 1.64 -17.64
C GLU A 192 -5.29 0.36 -16.89
N ILE A 193 -5.33 0.41 -15.55
CA ILE A 193 -5.16 -0.79 -14.71
C ILE A 193 -6.53 -1.42 -14.44
N PRO A 194 -6.73 -2.72 -14.72
CA PRO A 194 -7.92 -3.44 -14.29
C PRO A 194 -8.04 -3.47 -12.76
N ALA A 195 -9.23 -3.23 -12.22
CA ALA A 195 -9.52 -3.20 -10.80
C ALA A 195 -10.83 -3.92 -10.47
N TYR A 196 -10.82 -4.69 -9.39
CA TYR A 196 -12.02 -5.20 -8.74
C TYR A 196 -12.34 -4.36 -7.51
N ILE A 197 -13.56 -3.87 -7.43
CA ILE A 197 -14.06 -3.08 -6.30
C ILE A 197 -15.09 -3.90 -5.55
N VAL A 198 -14.77 -4.21 -4.30
CA VAL A 198 -15.65 -4.88 -3.37
C VAL A 198 -16.37 -3.80 -2.55
N ARG A 199 -17.70 -3.87 -2.48
CA ARG A 199 -18.52 -3.04 -1.59
C ARG A 199 -19.19 -3.94 -0.57
N SER A 200 -18.80 -3.77 0.69
CA SER A 200 -19.33 -4.55 1.81
C SER A 200 -18.97 -3.83 3.11
N ASP A 201 -19.91 -3.75 4.04
CA ASP A 201 -19.64 -3.22 5.38
C ASP A 201 -19.07 -4.31 6.31
N ASP A 202 -19.10 -5.58 5.86
CA ASP A 202 -18.56 -6.71 6.60
C ASP A 202 -17.08 -6.94 6.29
N GLN A 203 -16.23 -6.57 7.26
CA GLN A 203 -14.79 -6.79 7.26
C GLN A 203 -14.38 -8.27 7.23
N ALA A 204 -15.22 -9.19 7.71
CA ALA A 204 -14.90 -10.63 7.70
C ALA A 204 -14.80 -11.16 6.27
N ILE A 205 -15.65 -10.66 5.37
CA ILE A 205 -15.63 -11.02 3.94
C ILE A 205 -14.33 -10.56 3.28
N LEU A 206 -13.87 -9.34 3.59
CA LEU A 206 -12.62 -8.82 3.06
C LEU A 206 -11.43 -9.71 3.44
N ARG A 207 -11.37 -10.14 4.71
CA ARG A 207 -10.31 -11.02 5.21
C ARG A 207 -10.34 -12.39 4.55
N ASP A 208 -11.53 -12.93 4.29
CA ASP A 208 -11.67 -14.18 3.56
C ASP A 208 -11.20 -14.02 2.09
N ILE A 209 -11.58 -12.93 1.41
CA ILE A 209 -11.10 -12.63 0.05
C ILE A 209 -9.57 -12.46 0.03
N PHE A 210 -9.03 -11.65 0.94
CA PHE A 210 -7.60 -11.39 1.05
C PHE A 210 -6.81 -12.66 1.39
N SER A 211 -7.28 -13.46 2.34
CA SER A 211 -6.62 -14.71 2.70
C SER A 211 -6.63 -15.69 1.53
N ARG A 212 -7.74 -15.83 0.79
CA ARG A 212 -7.82 -16.72 -0.38
C ARG A 212 -6.93 -16.30 -1.53
N ILE A 213 -6.90 -15.01 -1.86
CA ILE A 213 -6.07 -14.49 -2.95
C ILE A 213 -4.59 -14.67 -2.63
N ASN A 214 -4.18 -14.36 -1.40
CA ASN A 214 -2.80 -14.53 -0.99
C ASN A 214 -2.39 -15.98 -0.77
N SER A 215 -3.32 -16.87 -0.43
CA SER A 215 -3.06 -18.31 -0.21
C SER A 215 -2.97 -19.13 -1.50
N ALA A 216 -3.39 -18.58 -2.64
CA ALA A 216 -3.08 -19.16 -3.95
C ALA A 216 -1.60 -18.97 -4.34
N GLY A 217 -0.92 -18.00 -3.71
CA GLY A 217 0.54 -17.91 -3.58
C GLY A 217 0.99 -18.31 -2.17
N LYS A 218 2.30 -18.25 -1.88
CA LYS A 218 2.87 -18.66 -0.58
C LYS A 218 2.10 -17.95 0.59
N PRO A 219 1.58 -18.68 1.59
CA PRO A 219 0.63 -18.15 2.57
C PRO A 219 1.23 -17.01 3.40
N LEU A 220 0.40 -16.00 3.71
CA LEU A 220 0.73 -14.93 4.65
C LEU A 220 0.85 -15.48 6.09
N ASN A 221 1.62 -14.79 6.91
CA ASN A 221 1.74 -15.11 8.34
C ASN A 221 0.61 -14.40 9.07
N LEU A 222 0.03 -15.04 10.08
CA LEU A 222 -1.19 -14.58 10.74
C LEU A 222 -1.02 -13.36 11.66
N SER A 223 0.22 -12.95 11.95
CA SER A 223 0.48 -11.61 12.50
C SER A 223 -0.06 -10.51 11.57
N ASP A 224 0.03 -10.72 10.25
CA ASP A 224 -0.54 -9.81 9.23
C ASP A 224 -2.09 -9.74 9.34
N VAL A 225 -2.73 -10.83 9.77
CA VAL A 225 -4.21 -10.89 9.93
C VAL A 225 -4.65 -10.27 11.26
N PHE A 226 -3.88 -10.48 12.34
CA PHE A 226 -4.12 -9.88 13.66
C PHE A 226 -4.01 -8.35 13.59
N ASP A 227 -3.02 -7.82 12.87
CA ASP A 227 -2.85 -6.38 12.68
C ASP A 227 -4.00 -5.81 11.83
N ALA A 228 -4.52 -6.59 10.87
CA ALA A 228 -5.70 -6.23 10.07
C ALA A 228 -7.01 -6.21 10.87
N LEU A 229 -7.01 -6.83 12.04
CA LEU A 229 -8.15 -6.87 12.95
C LEU A 229 -8.15 -5.70 13.93
N ASN A 230 -6.96 -5.32 14.40
CA ASN A 230 -6.83 -4.48 15.58
C ASN A 230 -6.14 -3.13 15.30
N GLY A 231 -5.33 -3.02 14.25
CA GLY A 231 -4.43 -1.90 13.96
C GLY A 231 -5.06 -0.57 13.52
N SER A 232 -6.39 -0.47 13.51
CA SER A 232 -7.12 0.77 13.16
C SER A 232 -8.11 1.22 14.24
N ARG A 233 -8.27 0.45 15.33
CA ARG A 233 -9.28 0.72 16.36
C ARG A 233 -8.78 1.54 17.55
N PHE A 234 -7.48 1.65 17.77
CA PHE A 234 -6.94 2.26 18.99
C PHE A 234 -5.79 3.23 18.69
N GLN A 235 -6.08 4.54 18.66
CA GLN A 235 -5.03 5.58 18.57
C GLN A 235 -4.25 5.75 19.89
N SER A 236 -4.66 5.08 20.97
CA SER A 236 -4.14 5.30 22.34
C SER A 236 -3.40 4.11 22.95
N ARG A 237 -3.30 2.97 22.25
CA ARG A 237 -2.66 1.73 22.73
C ARG A 237 -2.01 0.98 21.56
N PRO A 238 -0.93 0.21 21.78
CA PRO A 238 -0.32 -0.61 20.73
C PRO A 238 -1.35 -1.59 20.17
N SER A 239 -1.61 -1.50 18.88
CA SER A 239 -2.73 -2.14 18.17
C SER A 239 -2.27 -3.07 17.04
N THR A 240 -0.96 -3.06 16.76
CA THR A 240 -0.28 -3.98 15.84
C THR A 240 0.76 -4.84 16.58
N MET A 241 1.11 -6.00 16.04
CA MET A 241 2.08 -6.94 16.59
C MET A 241 3.47 -6.28 16.70
N SER A 242 3.81 -5.41 15.74
CA SER A 242 5.04 -4.62 15.77
C SER A 242 5.03 -3.56 16.88
N GLU A 243 3.91 -2.88 17.10
CA GLU A 243 3.77 -1.92 18.20
C GLU A 243 3.85 -2.63 19.56
N ILE A 244 3.17 -3.76 19.72
CA ILE A 244 3.22 -4.57 20.95
C ILE A 244 4.66 -5.06 21.19
N SER A 245 5.35 -5.55 20.16
CA SER A 245 6.76 -5.97 20.27
C SER A 245 7.67 -4.80 20.68
N SER A 246 7.46 -3.61 20.12
CA SER A 246 8.24 -2.40 20.46
C SER A 246 7.95 -1.88 21.88
N GLU A 247 6.71 -1.97 22.36
CA GLU A 247 6.38 -1.62 23.74
C GLU A 247 6.96 -2.63 24.74
N LEU A 248 6.95 -3.93 24.42
CA LEU A 248 7.57 -4.96 25.25
C LEU A 248 9.10 -4.80 25.32
N GLU A 249 9.74 -4.33 24.25
CA GLU A 249 11.17 -4.02 24.24
C GLU A 249 11.52 -2.92 25.27
N LYS A 250 10.66 -1.91 25.42
CA LYS A 250 10.83 -0.85 26.44
C LYS A 250 10.71 -1.36 27.88
N LEU A 251 10.05 -2.49 28.07
CA LEU A 251 9.88 -3.17 29.37
C LEU A 251 11.03 -4.15 29.67
N ALA A 252 12.18 -4.01 29.01
CA ALA A 252 13.39 -4.83 29.19
C ALA A 252 13.25 -6.33 28.83
N PHE A 253 12.18 -6.72 28.11
CA PHE A 253 12.04 -8.08 27.56
C PHE A 253 12.92 -8.33 26.32
N GLY A 254 13.49 -7.28 25.73
CA GLY A 254 14.12 -7.34 24.41
C GLY A 254 13.11 -7.49 23.27
N ARG A 255 13.59 -7.53 22.03
CA ARG A 255 12.73 -7.63 20.85
C ARG A 255 12.19 -9.04 20.69
N ILE A 256 10.88 -9.22 20.87
CA ILE A 256 10.20 -10.50 20.66
C ILE A 256 9.80 -10.64 19.20
N GLU A 257 10.18 -11.75 18.56
CA GLU A 257 9.72 -12.06 17.21
C GLU A 257 8.19 -12.17 17.16
N GLU A 258 7.58 -11.55 16.14
CA GLU A 258 6.13 -11.49 15.97
C GLU A 258 5.44 -12.87 16.00
N ARG A 259 6.12 -13.91 15.49
CA ARG A 259 5.59 -15.30 15.52
C ARG A 259 5.50 -15.86 16.94
N ILE A 260 6.45 -15.50 17.81
CA ILE A 260 6.47 -15.91 19.21
C ILE A 260 5.41 -15.12 19.97
N LEU A 261 5.35 -13.81 19.74
CA LEU A 261 4.36 -12.93 20.36
C LEU A 261 2.92 -13.39 20.06
N HIS A 262 2.63 -13.76 18.81
CA HIS A 262 1.33 -14.33 18.43
C HIS A 262 1.01 -15.62 19.20
N ARG A 263 1.98 -16.52 19.38
CA ARG A 263 1.79 -17.76 20.15
C ARG A 263 1.53 -17.48 21.63
N LEU A 264 2.23 -16.51 22.21
CA LEU A 264 2.03 -16.09 23.59
C LEU A 264 0.63 -15.52 23.80
N LEU A 265 0.16 -14.67 22.89
CA LEU A 265 -1.21 -14.14 22.93
C LEU A 265 -2.28 -15.24 22.84
N ARG A 266 -2.04 -16.30 22.05
CA ARG A 266 -2.91 -17.49 22.00
C ARG A 266 -2.97 -18.21 23.34
N VAL A 267 -1.82 -18.45 23.96
CA VAL A 267 -1.74 -19.10 25.28
C VAL A 267 -2.49 -18.30 26.33
N LEU A 268 -2.30 -16.97 26.35
CA LEU A 268 -2.96 -16.07 27.30
C LEU A 268 -4.49 -16.10 27.18
N GLN A 269 -5.02 -16.43 26.00
CA GLN A 269 -6.46 -16.55 25.72
C GLN A 269 -6.99 -17.99 25.81
N GLY A 270 -6.17 -18.94 26.28
CA GLY A 270 -6.56 -20.34 26.35
C GLY A 270 -6.72 -21.03 24.98
N LEU A 271 -6.17 -20.43 23.91
CA LEU A 271 -6.18 -21.00 22.58
C LEU A 271 -4.96 -21.92 22.34
N PRO A 272 -5.08 -22.98 21.52
CA PRO A 272 -3.95 -23.86 21.21
C PRO A 272 -2.78 -23.11 20.58
N VAL A 273 -1.55 -23.43 21.01
CA VAL A 273 -0.28 -22.80 20.55
C VAL A 273 0.02 -23.07 19.08
N MET A 274 -0.36 -24.26 18.61
CA MET A 274 -0.17 -24.73 17.24
C MET A 274 -1.50 -24.73 16.51
N GLU A 275 -1.49 -24.29 15.25
CA GLU A 275 -2.68 -24.33 14.43
C GLU A 275 -2.90 -25.73 13.86
N SER A 276 -4.08 -26.27 14.09
CA SER A 276 -4.69 -27.13 13.09
C SER A 276 -5.35 -26.23 12.05
N THR A 277 -5.45 -26.68 10.80
CA THR A 277 -6.08 -26.02 9.65
C THR A 277 -7.54 -25.57 9.86
N ARG A 278 -8.08 -25.74 11.07
CA ARG A 278 -9.46 -25.46 11.50
C ARG A 278 -9.54 -24.57 12.76
N SER A 279 -8.45 -24.00 13.25
CA SER A 279 -8.49 -23.14 14.44
C SER A 279 -9.09 -21.76 14.13
N GLU A 280 -9.96 -21.27 15.01
CA GLU A 280 -10.48 -19.90 15.00
C GLU A 280 -9.36 -18.87 15.14
N SER A 281 -9.49 -17.74 14.43
CA SER A 281 -8.56 -16.61 14.49
C SER A 281 -8.78 -15.79 15.76
N LEU A 282 -7.71 -15.28 16.36
CA LEU A 282 -7.80 -14.42 17.54
C LEU A 282 -8.68 -13.20 17.27
N ARG A 283 -9.71 -13.02 18.10
CA ARG A 283 -10.49 -11.79 18.20
C ARG A 283 -10.52 -11.40 19.67
N LEU A 284 -10.06 -10.20 19.98
CA LEU A 284 -10.07 -9.67 21.34
C LEU A 284 -11.27 -8.74 21.50
N ALA A 285 -12.13 -9.00 22.49
CA ALA A 285 -13.05 -7.99 22.98
C ALA A 285 -12.33 -7.01 23.93
N ASP A 286 -12.84 -5.79 24.09
CA ASP A 286 -12.15 -4.69 24.80
C ASP A 286 -11.77 -5.05 26.24
N ALA A 287 -12.67 -5.71 26.98
CA ALA A 287 -12.41 -6.16 28.35
C ALA A 287 -11.38 -7.30 28.42
N GLU A 288 -11.38 -8.20 27.43
CA GLU A 288 -10.50 -9.37 27.38
C GLU A 288 -9.07 -8.97 27.00
N ALA A 289 -8.91 -7.96 26.13
CA ALA A 289 -7.61 -7.41 25.77
C ALA A 289 -6.94 -6.72 26.96
N GLU A 290 -7.71 -5.95 27.72
CA GLU A 290 -7.25 -5.25 28.91
C GLU A 290 -6.87 -6.24 30.03
N GLU A 291 -7.67 -7.28 30.25
CA GLU A 291 -7.35 -8.32 31.22
C GLU A 291 -6.13 -9.16 30.81
N ALA A 292 -5.96 -9.45 29.52
CA ALA A 292 -4.79 -10.15 29.00
C ALA A 292 -3.51 -9.30 29.16
N TYR A 293 -3.60 -8.00 28.89
CA TYR A 293 -2.49 -7.06 29.09
C TYR A 293 -2.12 -6.94 30.58
N GLN A 294 -3.10 -6.74 31.46
CA GLN A 294 -2.91 -6.63 32.91
C GLN A 294 -2.27 -7.90 33.50
N ARG A 295 -2.75 -9.09 33.10
CA ARG A 295 -2.16 -10.37 33.54
C ARG A 295 -0.72 -10.54 33.06
N THR A 296 -0.43 -10.12 31.84
CA THR A 296 0.94 -10.20 31.28
C THR A 296 1.88 -9.24 32.02
N ALA A 297 1.42 -8.02 32.30
CA ALA A 297 2.19 -7.02 33.05
C ALA A 297 2.42 -7.45 34.51
N ALA A 298 1.42 -8.01 35.19
CA ALA A 298 1.53 -8.50 36.57
C ALA A 298 2.40 -9.76 36.72
N THR A 299 2.52 -10.57 35.66
CA THR A 299 3.44 -11.73 35.65
C THR A 299 4.89 -11.30 35.37
N ALA A 300 5.08 -10.07 34.88
CA ALA A 300 6.38 -9.51 34.51
C ALA A 300 7.02 -8.63 35.61
N SER A 301 6.26 -8.26 36.65
CA SER A 301 6.72 -7.55 37.86
C SER A 301 7.05 -8.52 38.99
#